data_AF-A0A355DRW0-F1
#
_entry.id   AF-A0A355DRW0-F1
#
_cell.length_a   1.000
_cell.length_b   1.000
_cell.length_c   1.000
_cell.angle_alpha   90.00
_cell.angle_beta   90.00
_cell.angle_gamma   90.00
#
_symmetry.space_group_name_H-M   'P 1'
#
loop_
_entity.id
_entity.type
_entity.pdbx_description
1 polymer ?
#
loop_
_entity_poly.entity_id
_entity_poly.type
_entity_poly.pdbx_seq_one_letter_code
_entity_poly.pdbx_strand_id
1 'polypeptide(L)'
;DRVLIYRFNPDWSGVVAVESVSSEWSSVLGMTIHDPCFDQVSAQLYREGRIHALEDIYTANIEPCYQELLTTLEVRANLVVPILQNHSELLAKSELNDSDQSSILWGLLIAHHCRSPRHWQPVEINLLGSLSTQVAIAIQQSELYQQLSTKLTQYKQAESALRQQAERERLIGSMALRIRQSLELEEILNTTVTEVRQFLECDRVLIYR
;
A
#
# COMPACT_ATOMS: atom_id res chain seq x y z
N ASP A 1 -26.71 10.08 -3.67
CA ASP A 1 -26.96 10.37 -2.24
C ASP A 1 -25.79 9.93 -1.39
N ARG A 2 -25.25 8.74 -1.68
CA ARG A 2 -24.02 8.24 -1.10
C ARG A 2 -23.10 7.75 -2.23
N VAL A 3 -21.82 8.06 -2.16
CA VAL A 3 -20.78 7.47 -3.00
C VAL A 3 -19.70 6.94 -2.08
N LEU A 4 -19.25 5.71 -2.30
CA LEU A 4 -18.28 5.07 -1.44
C LEU A 4 -17.30 4.21 -2.24
N ILE A 5 -16.14 3.98 -1.62
CA ILE A 5 -15.19 2.98 -2.09
C ILE A 5 -15.20 1.84 -1.08
N TYR A 6 -15.62 0.68 -1.56
CA TYR A 6 -15.53 -0.57 -0.83
C TYR A 6 -14.23 -1.27 -1.21
N ARG A 7 -13.38 -1.56 -0.23
CA ARG A 7 -12.09 -2.22 -0.45
C ARG A 7 -12.17 -3.67 0.02
N PHE A 8 -11.76 -4.60 -0.85
CA PHE A 8 -11.66 -6.01 -0.48
C PHE A 8 -10.47 -6.25 0.43
N ASN A 9 -10.65 -7.16 1.38
CA ASN A 9 -9.62 -7.76 2.19
C ASN A 9 -9.17 -9.09 1.51
N PRO A 10 -8.01 -9.66 1.91
CA PRO A 10 -7.51 -10.91 1.35
C PRO A 10 -8.46 -12.11 1.49
N ASP A 11 -9.36 -12.08 2.48
CA ASP A 11 -10.36 -13.11 2.76
C ASP A 11 -11.69 -12.88 2.01
N TRP A 12 -11.74 -11.94 1.06
CA TRP A 12 -12.93 -11.49 0.32
C TRP A 12 -14.00 -10.78 1.13
N SER A 13 -13.81 -10.63 2.45
CA SER A 13 -14.54 -9.60 3.19
C SER A 13 -14.14 -8.22 2.67
N GLY A 14 -14.84 -7.18 3.09
CA GLY A 14 -14.40 -5.84 2.74
C GLY A 14 -15.02 -4.78 3.61
N VAL A 15 -14.47 -3.59 3.46
CA VAL A 15 -14.75 -2.45 4.31
C VAL A 15 -15.06 -1.25 3.45
N VAL A 16 -15.99 -0.42 3.92
CA VAL A 16 -16.20 0.92 3.37
C VAL A 16 -14.99 1.78 3.76
N ALA A 17 -14.02 1.89 2.85
CA ALA A 17 -12.76 2.56 3.10
C ALA A 17 -12.91 4.09 3.14
N VAL A 18 -13.72 4.63 2.24
CA VAL A 18 -14.10 6.05 2.20
C VAL A 18 -15.55 6.19 1.76
N GLU A 19 -16.20 7.25 2.23
CA GLU A 19 -17.59 7.57 1.95
C GLU A 19 -17.75 9.09 1.76
N SER A 20 -18.64 9.47 0.84
CA SER A 20 -19.26 10.78 0.74
C SER A 20 -20.77 10.59 0.76
N VAL A 21 -21.45 11.21 1.72
CA VAL A 21 -22.88 10.99 1.97
C VAL A 21 -23.57 12.30 2.32
N SER A 22 -24.78 12.50 1.79
CA SER A 22 -25.63 13.64 2.17
C SER A 22 -26.07 13.53 3.63
N SER A 23 -26.24 14.66 4.32
CA SER A 23 -26.56 14.73 5.76
C SER A 23 -27.86 14.04 6.21
N GLU A 24 -28.72 13.66 5.27
CA GLU A 24 -29.98 12.97 5.54
C GLU A 24 -29.82 11.47 5.78
N TRP A 25 -28.67 10.89 5.46
CA TRP A 25 -28.42 9.45 5.50
C TRP A 25 -27.34 9.09 6.51
N SER A 26 -27.50 7.93 7.14
CA SER A 26 -26.51 7.42 8.09
C SER A 26 -25.19 7.11 7.37
N SER A 27 -24.07 7.49 7.97
CA SER A 27 -22.75 7.11 7.45
C SER A 27 -22.52 5.62 7.63
N VAL A 28 -21.92 4.98 6.62
CA VAL A 28 -21.48 3.57 6.67
C VAL A 28 -19.96 3.44 6.58
N LEU A 29 -19.23 4.56 6.73
CA LEU A 29 -17.78 4.59 6.76
C LEU A 29 -17.22 3.63 7.82
N GLY A 30 -16.23 2.81 7.42
CA GLY A 30 -15.58 1.85 8.31
C GLY A 30 -16.40 0.59 8.60
N MET A 31 -17.64 0.49 8.11
CA MET A 31 -18.44 -0.72 8.24
C MET A 31 -17.83 -1.85 7.41
N THR A 32 -17.64 -3.02 8.04
CA THR A 32 -17.35 -4.26 7.32
C THR A 32 -18.65 -4.79 6.75
N ILE A 33 -18.77 -4.74 5.42
CA ILE A 33 -19.94 -5.29 4.73
C ILE A 33 -19.60 -6.74 4.38
N HIS A 34 -20.32 -7.67 4.99
CA HIS A 34 -20.31 -9.06 4.59
C HIS A 34 -21.57 -9.30 3.76
N ASP A 35 -21.41 -9.40 2.44
CA ASP A 35 -22.49 -9.78 1.54
C ASP A 35 -22.64 -11.30 1.56
N PRO A 36 -23.70 -11.86 2.18
CA PRO A 36 -23.88 -13.30 2.28
C PRO A 36 -24.05 -14.00 0.93
N CYS A 37 -24.31 -13.24 -0.13
CA CYS A 37 -24.55 -13.72 -1.48
C CYS A 37 -23.50 -13.29 -2.49
N PHE A 38 -22.43 -12.64 -2.02
CA PHE A 38 -21.27 -12.41 -2.84
C PHE A 38 -20.42 -13.67 -2.89
N ASP A 39 -20.51 -14.37 -4.02
CA ASP A 39 -19.77 -15.59 -4.28
C ASP A 39 -18.56 -15.34 -5.20
N GLN A 40 -17.76 -16.39 -5.40
CA GLN A 40 -16.60 -16.34 -6.30
C GLN A 40 -16.99 -16.02 -7.75
N VAL A 41 -18.20 -16.40 -8.19
CA VAL A 41 -18.71 -16.11 -9.54
C VAL A 41 -18.95 -14.60 -9.69
N SER A 42 -19.58 -13.97 -8.71
CA SER A 42 -19.81 -12.52 -8.70
C SER A 42 -18.49 -11.75 -8.68
N ALA A 43 -17.52 -12.21 -7.87
CA ALA A 43 -16.18 -11.65 -7.86
C ALA A 43 -15.51 -11.74 -9.25
N GLN A 44 -15.64 -12.89 -9.93
CA GLN A 44 -15.08 -13.09 -11.25
C GLN A 44 -15.69 -12.16 -12.30
N LEU A 45 -17.00 -11.98 -12.28
CA LEU A 45 -17.66 -11.04 -13.18
C LEU A 45 -17.15 -9.60 -13.00
N TYR A 46 -16.90 -9.17 -11.76
CA TYR A 46 -16.29 -7.86 -11.50
C TYR A 46 -14.83 -7.78 -11.97
N ARG A 47 -14.04 -8.87 -11.87
CA ARG A 47 -12.69 -8.93 -12.46
C ARG A 47 -12.72 -8.76 -13.98
N GLU A 48 -13.77 -9.25 -14.63
CA GLU A 48 -14.00 -9.09 -16.08
C GLU A 48 -14.55 -7.70 -16.46
N GLY A 49 -14.71 -6.79 -15.49
CA GLY A 49 -15.15 -5.42 -15.73
C GLY A 49 -16.66 -5.22 -15.69
N ARG A 50 -17.42 -6.17 -15.11
CA ARG A 50 -18.88 -6.02 -14.94
C ARG A 50 -19.22 -4.72 -14.24
N ILE A 51 -20.12 -3.95 -14.85
CA ILE A 51 -20.81 -2.84 -14.20
C ILE A 51 -22.20 -3.32 -13.79
N HIS A 52 -22.58 -3.08 -12.53
CA HIS A 52 -23.89 -3.46 -12.03
C HIS A 52 -24.72 -2.21 -11.75
N ALA A 53 -25.78 -2.00 -12.52
CA ALA A 53 -26.68 -0.87 -12.39
C ALA A 53 -28.09 -1.38 -12.07
N LEU A 54 -28.58 -1.05 -10.88
CA LEU A 54 -29.92 -1.36 -10.39
C LEU A 54 -30.72 -0.07 -10.25
N GLU A 55 -31.88 -0.03 -10.89
CA GLU A 55 -32.75 1.15 -10.85
C GLU A 55 -33.65 1.19 -9.61
N ASP A 56 -34.17 0.03 -9.19
CA ASP A 56 -34.86 -0.16 -7.92
C ASP A 56 -34.57 -1.56 -7.35
N ILE A 57 -34.14 -1.64 -6.09
CA ILE A 57 -33.83 -2.91 -5.43
C ILE A 57 -35.07 -3.78 -5.22
N TYR A 58 -36.27 -3.20 -5.19
CA TYR A 58 -37.53 -3.92 -4.96
C TYR A 58 -38.14 -4.52 -6.24
N THR A 59 -37.71 -4.06 -7.42
CA THR A 59 -38.21 -4.56 -8.71
C THR A 59 -37.16 -5.30 -9.52
N ALA A 60 -35.88 -5.18 -9.14
CA ALA A 60 -34.80 -5.88 -9.79
C ALA A 60 -34.83 -7.38 -9.47
N ASN A 61 -34.39 -8.20 -10.43
CA ASN A 61 -34.19 -9.63 -10.22
C ASN A 61 -32.83 -9.87 -9.54
N ILE A 62 -32.78 -9.70 -8.23
CA ILE A 62 -31.59 -9.90 -7.39
C ILE A 62 -31.88 -10.92 -6.28
N GLU A 63 -30.82 -11.51 -5.74
CA GLU A 63 -30.95 -12.45 -4.63
C GLU A 63 -31.50 -11.77 -3.36
N PRO A 64 -32.40 -12.43 -2.59
CA PRO A 64 -33.07 -11.82 -1.44
C PRO A 64 -32.13 -11.27 -0.36
N CYS A 65 -31.08 -12.02 -0.04
CA CYS A 65 -29.98 -11.61 0.85
C CYS A 65 -29.30 -10.30 0.42
N TYR A 66 -29.10 -10.08 -0.89
CA TYR A 66 -28.50 -8.85 -1.41
C TYR A 66 -29.49 -7.68 -1.30
N GLN A 67 -30.77 -7.94 -1.56
CA GLN A 67 -31.84 -6.96 -1.35
C GLN A 67 -31.96 -6.55 0.13
N GLU A 68 -31.85 -7.49 1.07
CA GLU A 68 -31.88 -7.23 2.52
C GLU A 68 -30.68 -6.37 2.95
N LEU A 69 -29.49 -6.67 2.44
CA LEU A 69 -28.29 -5.87 2.66
C LEU A 69 -28.49 -4.43 2.18
N LEU A 70 -28.94 -4.24 0.93
CA LEU A 70 -29.17 -2.91 0.36
C LEU A 70 -30.30 -2.16 1.08
N THR A 71 -31.33 -2.88 1.56
CA THR A 71 -32.40 -2.30 2.38
C THR A 71 -31.87 -1.79 3.71
N THR A 72 -30.98 -2.55 4.37
CA THR A 72 -30.32 -2.14 5.63
C THR A 72 -29.47 -0.88 5.45
N LEU A 73 -28.92 -0.69 4.24
CA LEU A 73 -28.15 0.49 3.87
C LEU A 73 -29.01 1.66 3.34
N GLU A 74 -30.34 1.52 3.39
CA GLU A 74 -31.35 2.49 2.94
C GLU A 74 -31.24 2.83 1.44
N VAL A 75 -30.83 1.85 0.61
CA VAL A 75 -30.60 2.04 -0.83
C VAL A 75 -31.88 1.76 -1.61
N ARG A 76 -32.16 2.59 -2.63
CA ARG A 76 -33.22 2.37 -3.61
C ARG A 76 -32.66 2.01 -4.97
N ALA A 77 -31.69 2.77 -5.47
CA ALA A 77 -30.96 2.47 -6.70
C ALA A 77 -29.47 2.33 -6.41
N ASN A 78 -28.79 1.41 -7.10
CA ASN A 78 -27.40 1.08 -6.84
C ASN A 78 -26.60 0.99 -8.14
N LEU A 79 -25.50 1.72 -8.25
CA LEU A 79 -24.55 1.61 -9.36
C LEU A 79 -23.17 1.24 -8.83
N VAL A 80 -22.63 0.13 -9.31
CA VAL A 80 -21.38 -0.47 -8.83
C VAL A 80 -20.45 -0.68 -10.02
N VAL A 81 -19.23 -0.16 -9.91
CA VAL A 81 -18.16 -0.38 -10.89
C VAL A 81 -16.90 -0.92 -10.20
N PRO A 82 -16.13 -1.80 -10.85
CA PRO A 82 -14.95 -2.40 -10.25
C PRO A 82 -13.75 -1.46 -10.34
N ILE A 83 -12.95 -1.41 -9.28
CA ILE A 83 -11.62 -0.80 -9.25
C ILE A 83 -10.62 -1.93 -9.49
N LEU A 84 -10.13 -2.02 -10.73
CA LEU A 84 -9.23 -3.07 -11.17
C LEU A 84 -7.79 -2.56 -11.21
N GLN A 85 -6.92 -3.20 -10.44
CA GLN A 85 -5.48 -2.95 -10.51
C GLN A 85 -4.83 -3.96 -11.46
N ASN A 86 -3.99 -3.47 -12.36
CA ASN A 86 -3.18 -4.35 -13.20
C ASN A 86 -2.08 -4.97 -12.34
N HIS A 87 -1.89 -6.29 -12.44
CA HIS A 87 -0.76 -6.92 -11.81
C HIS A 87 0.52 -6.40 -12.48
N SER A 88 1.29 -5.60 -11.76
CA SER A 88 2.60 -5.16 -12.25
C SER A 88 3.56 -6.35 -12.15
N GLU A 89 4.17 -6.72 -13.29
CA GLU A 89 5.20 -7.75 -13.44
C GLU A 89 6.36 -7.66 -12.41
N LEU A 90 6.48 -6.53 -11.70
CA LEU A 90 7.51 -6.28 -10.70
C LEU A 90 7.28 -6.97 -9.34
N LEU A 91 6.05 -7.42 -9.02
CA LEU A 91 5.73 -8.09 -7.74
C LEU A 91 5.59 -9.62 -7.86
N ALA A 92 5.49 -10.15 -9.09
CA ALA A 92 5.34 -11.58 -9.37
C ALA A 92 6.66 -12.38 -9.31
N LYS A 93 7.60 -12.02 -8.41
CA LYS A 93 8.84 -12.78 -8.19
C LYS A 93 8.76 -13.74 -7.00
N SER A 94 7.56 -14.26 -6.71
CA SER A 94 7.40 -15.32 -5.73
C SER A 94 6.48 -16.41 -6.29
N GLU A 95 7.16 -17.40 -6.86
CA GLU A 95 6.82 -18.82 -6.82
C GLU A 95 5.53 -19.31 -7.53
N LEU A 96 5.80 -20.05 -8.61
CA LEU A 96 5.08 -21.21 -9.14
C LEU A 96 3.68 -20.96 -9.74
N ASN A 97 3.66 -21.06 -11.07
CA ASN A 97 2.52 -21.51 -11.88
C ASN A 97 1.18 -20.88 -11.52
N ASP A 98 0.95 -19.64 -11.93
CA ASP A 98 -0.37 -19.34 -12.44
C ASP A 98 -0.27 -18.42 -13.64
N SER A 99 -0.81 -18.88 -14.76
CA SER A 99 -0.93 -18.16 -16.02
C SER A 99 -2.06 -17.12 -15.94
N ASP A 100 -2.23 -16.46 -14.80
CA ASP A 100 -3.34 -15.55 -14.58
C ASP A 100 -2.84 -14.12 -14.71
N GLN A 101 -2.83 -13.64 -15.95
CA GLN A 101 -2.80 -12.20 -16.26
C GLN A 101 -4.14 -11.57 -15.90
N SER A 102 -4.69 -11.85 -14.71
CA SER A 102 -5.94 -11.28 -14.26
C SER A 102 -5.69 -9.95 -13.57
N SER A 103 -6.53 -8.96 -13.91
CA SER A 103 -6.58 -7.73 -13.13
C SER A 103 -7.09 -8.05 -11.74
N ILE A 104 -6.39 -7.56 -10.72
CA ILE A 104 -6.77 -7.76 -9.33
C ILE A 104 -7.96 -6.83 -9.04
N LEU A 105 -9.06 -7.41 -8.57
CA LEU A 105 -10.19 -6.65 -8.05
C LEU A 105 -9.80 -6.06 -6.69
N TRP A 106 -9.33 -4.81 -6.70
CA TRP A 106 -8.90 -4.11 -5.50
C TRP A 106 -10.09 -3.65 -4.65
N GLY A 107 -11.18 -3.26 -5.31
CA GLY A 107 -12.37 -2.75 -4.65
C GLY A 107 -13.49 -2.44 -5.62
N LEU A 108 -14.54 -1.81 -5.11
CA LEU A 108 -15.70 -1.35 -5.85
C LEU A 108 -15.90 0.15 -5.58
N LEU A 109 -16.15 0.91 -6.63
CA LEU A 109 -16.67 2.27 -6.54
C LEU A 109 -18.19 2.20 -6.69
N ILE A 110 -18.89 2.65 -5.66
CA ILE A 110 -20.33 2.43 -5.52
C ILE A 110 -21.04 3.77 -5.36
N ALA A 111 -22.10 3.97 -6.14
CA ALA A 111 -22.99 5.12 -6.04
C ALA A 111 -24.41 4.63 -5.69
N HIS A 112 -24.92 5.08 -4.53
CA HIS A 112 -26.28 4.85 -4.10
C HIS A 112 -27.17 6.07 -4.34
N HIS A 113 -28.41 5.78 -4.74
CA HIS A 113 -29.54 6.67 -4.59
C HIS A 113 -30.50 6.07 -3.56
N CYS A 114 -30.76 6.79 -2.48
CA CYS A 114 -31.47 6.30 -1.30
C CYS A 114 -32.92 6.83 -1.27
N ARG A 115 -33.18 7.98 -1.88
CA ARG A 115 -34.51 8.62 -1.86
C ARG A 115 -35.56 7.89 -2.69
N SER A 116 -35.21 7.43 -3.89
CA SER A 116 -36.16 6.88 -4.86
C SER A 116 -35.48 5.95 -5.86
N PRO A 117 -36.26 5.22 -6.68
CA PRO A 117 -35.72 4.58 -7.87
C PRO A 117 -35.02 5.60 -8.76
N ARG A 118 -34.01 5.14 -9.50
CA ARG A 118 -33.26 5.98 -10.43
C ARG A 118 -32.83 5.18 -11.64
N HIS A 119 -33.23 5.67 -12.81
CA HIS A 119 -32.66 5.21 -14.06
C HIS A 119 -31.26 5.82 -14.24
N TRP A 120 -30.24 4.96 -14.33
CA TRP A 120 -28.85 5.36 -14.54
C TRP A 120 -28.60 5.60 -16.03
N GLN A 121 -28.28 6.85 -16.39
CA GLN A 121 -28.04 7.19 -17.78
C GLN A 121 -26.71 6.58 -18.27
N PRO A 122 -26.58 6.20 -19.56
CA PRO A 122 -25.33 5.68 -20.10
C PRO A 122 -24.12 6.58 -19.86
N VAL A 123 -24.31 7.90 -19.87
CA VAL A 123 -23.24 8.86 -19.57
C VAL A 123 -22.76 8.77 -18.11
N GLU A 124 -23.65 8.51 -17.16
CA GLU A 124 -23.32 8.36 -15.74
C GLU A 124 -22.56 7.06 -15.49
N ILE A 125 -23.01 5.98 -16.13
CA ILE A 125 -22.37 4.65 -16.08
C ILE A 125 -20.94 4.75 -16.64
N ASN A 126 -20.79 5.35 -17.83
CA ASN A 126 -19.49 5.51 -18.49
C ASN A 126 -18.55 6.44 -17.70
N LEU A 127 -19.09 7.51 -17.11
CA LEU A 127 -18.33 8.42 -16.27
C LEU A 127 -17.79 7.69 -15.03
N LEU A 128 -18.66 6.96 -14.31
CA LEU A 128 -18.25 6.25 -13.10
C LEU A 128 -17.23 5.15 -13.41
N GLY A 129 -17.41 4.42 -14.52
CA GLY A 129 -16.42 3.46 -15.00
C GLY A 129 -15.07 4.11 -15.30
N SER A 130 -15.07 5.23 -16.03
CA SER A 130 -13.84 5.98 -16.34
C SER A 130 -13.13 6.48 -15.09
N LEU A 131 -13.89 7.00 -14.12
CA LEU A 131 -13.35 7.44 -12.83
C LEU A 131 -12.77 6.27 -12.05
N SER A 132 -13.41 5.10 -12.07
CA SER A 132 -12.88 3.89 -11.43
C SER A 132 -11.52 3.51 -11.98
N THR A 133 -11.34 3.57 -13.31
CA THR A 133 -10.03 3.35 -13.95
C THR A 133 -9.00 4.37 -13.49
N GLN A 134 -9.34 5.66 -13.44
CA GLN A 134 -8.42 6.70 -12.97
C GLN A 134 -8.04 6.52 -11.50
N VAL A 135 -8.99 6.12 -10.65
CA VAL A 135 -8.75 5.81 -9.23
C VAL A 135 -7.80 4.63 -9.11
N ALA A 136 -7.99 3.55 -9.87
CA ALA A 136 -7.08 2.41 -9.86
C ALA A 136 -5.64 2.81 -10.20
N ILE A 137 -5.47 3.63 -11.25
CA ILE A 137 -4.17 4.15 -11.66
C ILE A 137 -3.56 5.02 -10.54
N ALA A 138 -4.34 5.92 -9.95
CA ALA A 138 -3.87 6.81 -8.89
C ALA A 138 -3.43 6.04 -7.63
N ILE A 139 -4.16 4.99 -7.24
CA ILE A 139 -3.78 4.10 -6.13
C ILE A 139 -2.43 3.44 -6.45
N GLN A 140 -2.29 2.85 -7.64
CA GLN A 140 -1.06 2.19 -8.05
C GLN A 140 0.14 3.16 -8.08
N GLN A 141 -0.06 4.38 -8.58
CA GLN A 141 0.97 5.43 -8.60
C GLN A 141 1.39 5.83 -7.18
N SER A 142 0.43 6.01 -6.27
CA SER A 142 0.70 6.35 -4.87
C SER A 142 1.53 5.26 -4.19
N GLU A 143 1.16 3.99 -4.35
CA GLU A 143 1.88 2.85 -3.78
C GLU A 143 3.31 2.77 -4.32
N LEU A 144 3.49 2.91 -5.63
CA LEU A 144 4.82 2.90 -6.26
C LEU A 144 5.70 4.05 -5.74
N TYR A 145 5.14 5.24 -5.60
CA TYR A 145 5.86 6.40 -5.07
C TYR A 145 6.31 6.17 -3.62
N GLN A 146 5.45 5.60 -2.77
CA GLN A 146 5.80 5.27 -1.39
C GLN A 146 6.92 4.23 -1.31
N GLN A 147 6.86 3.18 -2.15
CA GLN A 147 7.92 2.17 -2.25
C GLN A 147 9.26 2.78 -2.69
N LEU A 148 9.24 3.64 -3.71
CA LEU A 148 10.42 4.32 -4.20
C LEU A 148 11.04 5.22 -3.11
N SER A 149 10.22 6.02 -2.44
CA SER A 149 10.68 6.90 -1.35
C SER A 149 11.32 6.11 -0.21
N THR A 150 10.73 4.96 0.14
CA THR A 150 11.27 4.07 1.18
C THR A 150 12.62 3.48 0.76
N LYS A 151 12.72 2.95 -0.46
CA LYS A 151 13.98 2.40 -1.00
C LYS A 151 15.07 3.46 -1.10
N LEU A 152 14.75 4.67 -1.55
CA LEU A 152 15.73 5.76 -1.62
C LEU A 152 16.27 6.14 -0.24
N THR A 153 15.41 6.17 0.78
CA THR A 153 15.83 6.41 2.16
C THR A 153 16.77 5.31 2.65
N GLN A 154 16.42 4.04 2.39
CA GLN A 154 17.28 2.89 2.74
C GLN A 154 18.64 2.94 2.03
N TYR A 155 18.67 3.24 0.73
CA TYR A 155 19.91 3.39 -0.03
C TYR A 155 20.80 4.49 0.54
N LYS A 156 20.24 5.66 0.85
CA LYS A 156 21.00 6.77 1.46
C LYS A 156 21.60 6.40 2.82
N GLN A 157 20.83 5.70 3.65
CA GLN A 157 21.31 5.24 4.96
C GLN A 157 22.43 4.21 4.82
N ALA A 158 22.28 3.24 3.93
CA ALA A 158 23.31 2.23 3.65
C ALA A 158 24.60 2.86 3.09
N GLU A 159 24.47 3.81 2.16
CA GLU A 159 25.61 4.55 1.62
C GLU A 159 26.35 5.34 2.72
N SER A 160 25.61 6.04 3.57
CA SER A 160 26.21 6.78 4.70
C SER A 160 26.93 5.85 5.67
N ALA A 161 26.36 4.70 6.00
CA ALA A 161 26.97 3.71 6.88
C ALA A 161 28.26 3.14 6.28
N LEU A 162 28.25 2.79 4.99
CA LEU A 162 29.43 2.33 4.27
C LEU A 162 30.53 3.40 4.22
N ARG A 163 30.18 4.67 3.98
CA ARG A 163 31.15 5.78 4.01
C ARG A 163 31.77 5.96 5.39
N GLN A 164 30.98 5.90 6.46
CA GLN A 164 31.49 5.99 7.83
C GLN A 164 32.42 4.81 8.17
N GLN A 165 32.05 3.60 7.76
CA GLN A 165 32.89 2.42 7.94
C GLN A 165 34.22 2.55 7.19
N ALA A 166 34.19 2.95 5.92
CA ALA A 166 35.40 3.14 5.12
C ALA A 166 36.33 4.20 5.72
N GLU A 167 35.79 5.32 6.22
CA GLU A 167 36.60 6.34 6.88
C GLU A 167 37.21 5.83 8.19
N ARG A 168 36.44 5.08 9.00
CA ARG A 168 36.94 4.44 10.21
C ARG A 168 38.08 3.46 9.89
N GLU A 169 37.92 2.62 8.88
CA GLU A 169 38.95 1.69 8.43
C GLU A 169 40.20 2.42 7.93
N ARG A 170 40.04 3.52 7.18
CA ARG A 170 41.14 4.37 6.72
C ARG A 170 41.92 4.98 7.89
N LEU A 171 41.21 5.50 8.90
CA LEU A 171 41.82 6.06 10.11
C LEU A 171 42.61 5.01 10.87
N ILE A 172 42.00 3.86 11.15
CA ILE A 172 42.66 2.71 11.82
C ILE A 172 43.90 2.27 11.04
N GLY A 173 43.78 2.13 9.71
CA GLY A 173 44.90 1.78 8.85
C GLY A 173 46.05 2.78 8.94
N SER A 174 45.75 4.09 8.98
CA SER A 174 46.76 5.14 9.11
C SER A 174 47.47 5.12 10.47
N MET A 175 46.74 4.87 11.56
CA MET A 175 47.29 4.74 12.92
C MET A 175 48.21 3.52 12.99
N ALA A 176 47.76 2.38 12.45
CA ALA A 176 48.54 1.14 12.42
C ALA A 176 49.81 1.26 11.57
N LEU A 177 49.80 2.12 10.54
CA LEU A 177 51.02 2.45 9.78
C LEU A 177 51.99 3.27 10.63
N ARG A 178 51.53 4.36 11.29
CA ARG A 178 52.38 5.21 12.15
C ARG A 178 52.99 4.44 13.32
N ILE A 179 52.22 3.57 13.97
CA ILE A 179 52.73 2.71 15.06
C ILE A 179 53.86 1.78 14.58
N ARG A 180 53.81 1.30 13.33
CA ARG A 180 54.81 0.38 12.75
C ARG A 180 55.99 1.08 12.07
N GLN A 181 56.06 2.41 12.09
CA GLN A 181 57.18 3.16 11.46
C GLN A 181 58.49 3.06 12.25
N SER A 182 58.42 2.81 13.56
CA SER A 182 59.60 2.58 14.41
C SER A 182 59.76 1.11 14.76
N LEU A 183 61.01 0.70 15.00
CA LEU A 183 61.38 -0.62 15.53
C LEU A 183 61.73 -0.57 17.03
N GLU A 184 61.83 0.63 17.60
CA GLU A 184 62.17 0.84 19.01
C GLU A 184 60.92 0.72 19.90
N LEU A 185 60.96 -0.19 20.87
CA LEU A 185 59.80 -0.53 21.69
C LEU A 185 59.21 0.70 22.41
N GLU A 186 60.06 1.58 22.95
CA GLU A 186 59.61 2.77 23.67
C GLU A 186 58.88 3.76 22.75
N GLU A 187 59.34 3.94 21.52
CA GLU A 187 58.71 4.80 20.52
C GLU A 187 57.39 4.20 20.01
N ILE A 188 57.33 2.89 19.80
CA ILE A 188 56.09 2.17 19.43
C ILE A 188 55.02 2.36 20.51
N LEU A 189 55.37 2.16 21.78
CA LEU A 189 54.43 2.28 22.90
C LEU A 189 53.92 3.73 23.06
N ASN A 190 54.82 4.72 23.01
CA ASN A 190 54.46 6.14 23.09
C ASN A 190 53.58 6.60 21.91
N THR A 191 53.88 6.14 20.70
CA THR A 191 53.07 6.42 19.50
C THR A 191 51.69 5.78 19.64
N THR A 192 51.63 4.52 20.10
CA THR A 192 50.35 3.79 20.29
C THR A 192 49.42 4.50 21.26
N VAL A 193 49.90 4.89 22.45
CA VAL A 193 49.04 5.59 23.42
C VAL A 193 48.58 6.96 22.90
N THR A 194 49.40 7.65 22.12
CA THR A 194 49.05 8.95 21.51
C THR A 194 47.94 8.80 20.47
N GLU A 195 48.12 7.87 19.53
CA GLU A 195 47.15 7.58 18.46
C GLU A 195 45.80 7.13 19.03
N VAL A 196 45.80 6.18 19.97
CA VAL A 196 44.57 5.65 20.58
C VAL A 196 43.84 6.72 21.39
N ARG A 197 44.58 7.55 22.15
CA ARG A 197 43.99 8.67 22.91
C ARG A 197 43.29 9.65 21.99
N GLN A 198 43.92 10.00 20.87
CA GLN A 198 43.36 10.92 19.89
C GLN A 198 42.14 10.33 19.16
N PHE A 199 42.19 9.06 18.77
CA PHE A 199 41.08 8.40 18.07
C PHE A 199 39.83 8.21 18.93
N LEU A 200 40.01 7.84 20.20
CA LEU A 200 38.90 7.64 21.13
C LEU A 200 38.43 8.95 21.80
N GLU A 201 39.09 10.07 21.51
CA GLU A 201 38.86 11.37 22.17
C GLU A 201 38.81 11.26 23.69
N CYS A 202 39.62 10.37 24.27
CA CYS A 202 39.63 10.10 25.70
C CYS A 202 40.75 10.84 26.42
N ASP A 203 40.57 11.10 27.71
CA ASP A 203 41.55 11.87 28.48
C ASP A 203 42.85 11.08 28.70
N ARG A 204 42.76 9.76 28.86
CA ARG A 204 43.88 8.91 29.28
C ARG A 204 43.84 7.54 28.62
N VAL A 205 45.01 7.10 28.16
CA VAL A 205 45.31 5.72 27.73
C VAL A 205 46.56 5.28 28.48
N LEU A 206 46.56 4.05 29.00
CA LEU A 206 47.67 3.48 29.76
C LEU A 206 48.00 2.11 29.18
N ILE A 207 49.29 1.81 29.05
CA ILE A 207 49.78 0.46 28.78
C ILE A 207 50.41 -0.03 30.08
N TYR A 208 49.85 -1.08 30.66
CA TYR A 208 50.41 -1.73 31.85
C TYR A 208 51.33 -2.87 31.40
N ARG A 209 52.50 -2.98 32.04
CA ARG A 209 53.53 -3.97 31.73
C ARG A 209 53.95 -4.70 33.00
#